data_AF-A0A9P0IJR9-F1
#
_entry.id   AF-A0A9P0IJR9-F1
#
_cell.length_a   1.000
_cell.length_b   1.000
_cell.length_c   1.000
_cell.angle_alpha   90.00
_cell.angle_beta   90.00
_cell.angle_gamma   90.00
#
_symmetry.space_group_name_H-M   'P 1'
#
loop_
_entity.id
_entity.type
_entity.pdbx_description
1 polymer ?
#
loop_
_entity_poly.entity_id
_entity_poly.type
_entity_poly.pdbx_seq_one_letter_code
_entity_poly.pdbx_strand_id
1 'polypeptide(L)'
;MSEAKNGDSNPCLQEQRLSFKCLQDNFGDKSQCEPQIENYKDCKTFWYNIYKERKNNKIKPYMPSLEERIKIKKEYMNGISFQVFKNTRLSI
;
A
#
# COMPACT_ATOMS: atom_id res chain seq x y z
N MET A 1 26.33 1.91 -2.44
CA MET A 1 24.85 2.03 -2.37
C MET A 1 24.39 1.32 -1.10
N SER A 2 23.85 2.06 -0.14
CA SER A 2 23.53 1.54 1.20
C SER A 2 22.35 0.57 1.16
N GLU A 3 22.64 -0.66 1.59
CA GLU A 3 21.71 -1.74 1.82
C GLU A 3 20.65 -1.34 2.85
N ALA A 4 19.37 -1.49 2.49
CA ALA A 4 18.24 -1.28 3.39
C ALA A 4 18.17 -2.41 4.42
N LYS A 5 18.95 -2.30 5.50
CA LYS A 5 18.70 -3.08 6.73
C LYS A 5 17.48 -2.49 7.44
N ASN A 6 16.53 -3.38 7.76
CA ASN A 6 15.19 -3.17 8.32
C ASN A 6 14.09 -2.73 7.34
N GLY A 7 13.42 -3.73 6.75
CA GLY A 7 12.03 -3.69 6.31
C GLY A 7 11.66 -2.51 5.41
N ASP A 8 11.75 -2.71 4.09
CA ASP A 8 11.38 -1.74 3.05
C ASP A 8 10.38 -0.68 3.53
N SER A 9 10.88 0.54 3.71
CA SER A 9 10.18 1.70 4.27
C SER A 9 8.92 2.07 3.48
N ASN A 10 8.85 1.64 2.22
CA ASN A 10 7.69 1.81 1.36
C ASN A 10 7.10 0.44 0.96
N PRO A 11 5.91 0.05 1.45
CA PRO A 11 5.26 -1.20 1.05
C PRO A 11 4.77 -1.19 -0.41
N CYS A 12 4.84 -0.03 -1.07
CA CYS A 12 4.42 0.23 -2.46
C CYS A 12 5.61 0.56 -3.37
N LEU A 13 6.82 0.09 -3.03
CA LEU A 13 8.03 0.41 -3.79
C LEU A 13 7.95 -0.08 -5.23
N GLN A 14 7.30 -1.22 -5.46
CA GLN A 14 7.13 -1.79 -6.80
C GLN A 14 6.21 -0.93 -7.66
N GLU A 15 5.03 -0.57 -7.14
CA GLU A 15 4.05 0.26 -7.82
C GLU A 15 4.60 1.66 -8.08
N GLN A 16 5.37 2.20 -7.13
CA GLN A 16 6.10 3.46 -7.29
C GLN A 16 7.08 3.39 -8.47
N ARG A 17 7.89 2.32 -8.56
CA ARG A 17 8.84 2.13 -9.67
C ARG A 17 8.13 2.03 -11.02
N LEU A 18 7.00 1.31 -11.09
CA LEU A 18 6.21 1.19 -12.32
C LEU A 18 5.62 2.54 -12.75
N SER A 19 5.06 3.29 -11.81
CA SER A 19 4.53 4.64 -12.08
C SER A 19 5.63 5.59 -12.56
N PHE A 20 6.79 5.62 -11.90
CA PHE A 20 7.90 6.45 -12.32
C PHE A 20 8.49 6.04 -13.66
N LYS A 21 8.61 4.73 -13.92
CA LYS A 21 9.09 4.23 -15.20
C LYS A 21 8.18 4.71 -16.34
N CYS A 22 6.86 4.55 -16.19
CA CYS A 22 5.91 5.00 -17.20
C CYS A 22 6.06 6.52 -17.46
N LEU A 23 6.17 7.33 -16.40
CA LEU A 23 6.37 8.77 -16.55
C LEU A 23 7.69 9.10 -17.25
N GLN A 24 8.76 8.37 -16.95
CA GLN A 24 10.05 8.55 -17.64
C GLN A 24 9.93 8.22 -19.13
N ASP A 25 9.28 7.11 -19.48
CA ASP A 25 9.12 6.65 -20.86
C ASP A 25 8.19 7.57 -21.67
N ASN A 26 7.27 8.27 -21.02
CA ASN A 26 6.30 9.17 -21.65
C ASN A 26 6.57 10.66 -21.38
N PHE A 27 7.83 11.05 -21.09
CA PHE A 27 8.25 12.44 -20.89
C PHE A 27 7.43 13.22 -19.84
N GLY A 28 6.90 12.53 -18.85
CA GLY A 28 6.09 13.09 -17.77
C GLY A 28 4.59 13.19 -18.06
N ASP A 29 4.11 12.71 -19.21
CA ASP A 29 2.68 12.68 -19.52
C ASP A 29 1.95 11.67 -18.62
N LYS A 30 1.20 12.21 -17.65
CA LYS A 30 0.44 11.40 -16.68
C LYS A 30 -0.74 10.68 -17.33
N SER A 31 -1.30 11.21 -18.42
CA SER A 31 -2.47 10.62 -19.09
C SER A 31 -2.14 9.25 -19.69
N GLN A 32 -0.88 9.03 -20.08
CA GLN A 32 -0.37 7.74 -20.57
C GLN A 32 -0.12 6.72 -19.45
N CYS A 33 -0.17 7.16 -18.19
CA CYS A 33 0.29 6.40 -17.03
C CYS A 33 -0.77 6.24 -15.95
N GLU A 34 -2.04 6.54 -16.25
CA GLU A 34 -3.15 6.47 -15.29
C GLU A 34 -3.20 5.12 -14.56
N PRO A 35 -3.13 3.95 -15.23
CA PRO A 35 -3.23 2.66 -14.54
C PRO A 35 -2.10 2.44 -13.51
N GLN A 36 -0.87 2.85 -13.82
CA GLN A 36 0.28 2.70 -12.92
C GLN A 36 0.19 3.69 -11.75
N ILE A 37 -0.31 4.90 -12.02
CA ILE A 37 -0.53 5.92 -10.99
C ILE A 37 -1.65 5.47 -10.03
N GLU A 38 -2.75 4.93 -10.56
CA GLU A 38 -3.87 4.40 -9.78
C GLU A 38 -3.43 3.23 -8.92
N ASN A 39 -2.72 2.25 -9.48
CA ASN A 39 -2.15 1.15 -8.70
C ASN A 39 -1.27 1.63 -7.54
N TYR A 40 -0.45 2.67 -7.76
CA TYR A 40 0.36 3.25 -6.69
C TYR A 40 -0.49 3.96 -5.62
N LYS A 41 -1.57 4.66 -6.02
CA LYS A 41 -2.52 5.28 -5.07
C LYS A 41 -3.26 4.23 -4.26
N ASP A 42 -3.73 3.16 -4.89
CA ASP A 42 -4.47 2.08 -4.24
C ASP A 42 -3.60 1.34 -3.24
N CYS A 43 -2.36 1.03 -3.62
CA CYS A 43 -1.40 0.44 -2.69
C CYS A 43 -1.19 1.31 -1.46
N LYS A 44 -0.97 2.63 -1.64
CA LYS A 44 -0.79 3.56 -0.49
C LYS A 44 -2.03 3.60 0.39
N THR A 45 -3.21 3.66 -0.21
CA THR A 45 -4.49 3.71 0.50
C THR A 45 -4.69 2.44 1.33
N PHE A 46 -4.43 1.28 0.74
CA PHE A 46 -4.50 -0.01 1.43
C PHE A 46 -3.61 -0.04 2.68
N TRP A 47 -2.32 0.28 2.54
CA TRP A 47 -1.39 0.24 3.67
C TRP A 47 -1.64 1.32 4.70
N TYR A 48 -2.12 2.49 4.28
CA TYR A 48 -2.53 3.55 5.19
C TYR A 48 -3.71 3.13 6.07
N ASN A 49 -4.68 2.39 5.51
CA ASN A 49 -5.81 1.86 6.28
C ASN A 49 -5.34 0.85 7.33
N ILE A 50 -4.45 -0.09 6.95
CA ILE A 50 -3.84 -1.04 7.90
C ILE A 50 -3.05 -0.30 8.99
N TYR A 51 -2.29 0.74 8.63
CA TYR A 51 -1.56 1.56 9.58
C TYR A 51 -2.50 2.23 10.58
N LYS A 52 -3.60 2.86 10.10
CA LYS A 52 -4.59 3.52 10.97
C LYS A 52 -5.23 2.54 11.93
N GLU A 53 -5.60 1.36 11.45
CA GLU A 53 -6.20 0.33 12.27
C GLU A 53 -5.23 -0.16 13.36
N ARG A 54 -4.00 -0.52 13.00
CA ARG A 54 -2.97 -0.91 13.96
C ARG A 54 -2.71 0.18 14.98
N LYS A 55 -2.70 1.45 14.56
CA LYS A 55 -2.57 2.60 15.44
C LYS A 55 -3.74 2.71 16.42
N ASN A 56 -4.98 2.57 15.96
CA ASN A 56 -6.18 2.58 16.79
C ASN A 56 -6.17 1.44 17.82
N ASN A 57 -5.69 0.26 17.40
CA ASN A 57 -5.54 -0.92 18.25
C ASN A 57 -4.25 -0.91 19.09
N LYS A 58 -3.44 0.17 19.03
CA LYS A 58 -2.16 0.33 19.75
C LYS A 58 -1.13 -0.78 19.45
N ILE A 59 -1.21 -1.43 18.29
CA ILE A 59 -0.30 -2.49 17.84
C ILE A 59 0.96 -1.86 17.25
N LYS A 60 2.12 -2.08 17.88
CA LYS A 60 3.42 -1.61 17.39
C LYS A 60 4.25 -2.78 16.82
N PRO A 61 5.02 -2.57 15.74
CA PRO A 61 5.10 -1.36 14.93
C PRO A 61 3.79 -1.10 14.16
N TYR A 62 3.41 0.18 14.01
CA TYR A 62 2.16 0.55 13.32
C TYR A 62 2.19 0.15 11.83
N MET A 63 3.36 0.20 11.22
CA MET A 63 3.57 -0.38 9.90
C MET A 63 3.89 -1.87 10.04
N PRO A 64 3.18 -2.78 9.36
CA PRO A 64 3.46 -4.21 9.45
C PRO A 64 4.86 -4.58 8.96
N SER A 65 5.43 -5.63 9.55
CA SER A 65 6.67 -6.27 9.11
C SER A 65 6.51 -6.92 7.72
N LEU A 66 7.61 -7.32 7.08
CA LEU A 66 7.55 -7.95 5.76
C LEU A 66 6.70 -9.23 5.76
N GLU A 67 6.85 -10.06 6.79
CA GLU A 67 6.08 -11.30 6.96
C GLU A 67 4.58 -11.01 7.15
N GLU A 68 4.25 -10.06 8.02
CA GLU A 68 2.86 -9.62 8.20
C GLU A 68 2.27 -9.07 6.90
N ARG A 69 3.06 -8.32 6.11
CA ARG A 69 2.60 -7.79 4.82
C ARG A 69 2.24 -8.90 3.84
N ILE A 70 3.06 -9.95 3.76
CA ILE A 70 2.80 -11.11 2.89
C ILE A 70 1.50 -11.79 3.30
N LYS A 71 1.31 -12.01 4.60
CA LYS A 71 0.10 -12.63 5.14
C LYS A 71 -1.15 -11.79 4.87
N ILE A 72 -1.10 -10.50 5.20
CA ILE A 72 -2.20 -9.54 4.99
C ILE A 72 -2.59 -9.47 3.50
N LYS A 73 -1.61 -9.39 2.58
CA LYS A 73 -1.87 -9.41 1.14
C LYS A 73 -2.54 -10.71 0.71
N LYS A 74 -2.05 -11.86 1.16
CA LYS A 74 -2.63 -13.17 0.82
C LYS A 74 -4.09 -13.28 1.29
N GLU A 75 -4.37 -12.87 2.51
CA GLU A 75 -5.72 -12.88 3.08
C GLU A 75 -6.67 -11.94 2.33
N TYR A 76 -6.22 -10.73 1.98
CA TYR A 76 -6.99 -9.79 1.16
C TYR A 76 -7.33 -10.37 -0.22
N MET A 77 -6.37 -10.99 -0.91
CA MET A 77 -6.58 -11.59 -2.24
C MET A 77 -7.50 -12.81 -2.21
N ASN A 78 -7.55 -13.54 -1.09
CA ASN A 78 -8.43 -14.69 -0.91
C ASN A 78 -9.88 -14.28 -0.56
N GLY A 79 -10.21 -12.99 -0.59
CA GLY A 79 -11.55 -12.50 -0.24
C GLY A 79 -11.89 -12.69 1.24
N ILE A 80 -10.90 -12.95 2.10
CA ILE A 80 -11.11 -12.97 3.54
C ILE A 80 -11.36 -11.52 3.93
N SER A 81 -12.64 -11.21 4.17
CA SER A 81 -13.11 -9.92 4.69
C SER A 81 -12.41 -9.66 6.02
N PHE A 82 -11.27 -8.98 5.98
CA PHE A 82 -10.78 -8.24 7.13
C PHE A 82 -11.92 -7.32 7.57
N GLN A 83 -12.46 -7.53 8.78
CA GLN A 83 -13.54 -6.72 9.35
C GLN A 83 -13.17 -5.22 9.50
N VAL A 84 -11.97 -4.86 9.08
CA VAL A 84 -11.29 -3.57 9.08
C VAL A 84 -11.98 -2.52 8.21
N PHE A 85 -12.67 -2.93 7.14
CA PHE A 85 -13.34 -2.00 6.23
C PHE A 85 -14.78 -1.65 6.64
N LYS A 86 -15.30 -2.21 7.74
CA LYS A 86 -16.71 -2.01 8.15
C LYS A 86 -17.01 -0.71 8.91
N ASN A 87 -16.00 0.08 9.29
CA ASN A 87 -16.19 1.28 10.13
C ASN A 87 -16.01 2.64 9.41
N THR A 88 -16.05 2.69 8.08
CA THR A 88 -16.11 3.96 7.31
C THR A 88 -17.46 4.22 6.64
N ARG A 89 -18.53 3.53 7.04
CA ARG A 89 -19.88 4.04 6.79
C ARG A 89 -20.19 5.09 7.87
N LEU A 90 -19.71 6.31 7.64
CA LEU A 90 -20.32 7.49 8.25
C LEU A 90 -21.80 7.46 7.86
N SER A 91 -22.64 7.44 8.89
CA SER A 91 -24.06 7.75 8.80
C SER A 91 -24.21 9.18 8.27
N ILE A 92 -24.67 9.33 7.02
CA ILE A 92 -25.58 10.38 6.55
C ILE A 92 -26.48 9.73 5.51
#